data_AF-A0A5P5ZP62-F1
#
_entry.id   AF-A0A5P5ZP62-F1
#
_cell.length_a   1.000
_cell.length_b   1.000
_cell.length_c   1.000
_cell.angle_alpha   90.00
_cell.angle_beta   90.00
_cell.angle_gamma   90.00
#
_symmetry.space_group_name_H-M   'P 1'
#
loop_
_entity.id
_entity.type
_entity.pdbx_description
1 polymer ?
#
loop_
_entity_poly.entity_id
_entity_poly.type
_entity_poly.pdbx_seq_one_letter_code
_entity_poly.pdbx_strand_id
1 'polypeptide(L)'
;MAGTILNNEMIQSSIAKWADTISASNWGGNNLHIDEIDSLMNLERNQWVRVSFSILNIISNKKRKPDSLIPFLHIDLEFTKCKIEINNITLDWLEENIDRYTPPSLHFTTKEYFNSFYVRELSRCEVGNDILEYINYSDKLSFFKRQYLDKDEEMYSNEIYIFID
;
A
#
# COMPACT_ATOMS: atom_id res chain seq x y z
N MET A 1 17.36 15.29 10.06
CA MET A 1 17.26 13.95 9.46
C MET A 1 17.60 14.10 7.99
N ALA A 2 18.70 13.51 7.54
CA ALA A 2 19.05 13.51 6.11
C ALA A 2 18.00 12.65 5.40
N GLY A 3 17.11 13.28 4.65
CA GLY A 3 16.10 12.57 3.87
C GLY A 3 16.78 11.63 2.91
N THR A 4 16.34 10.37 2.87
CA THR A 4 16.73 9.41 1.84
C THR A 4 16.53 10.08 0.49
N ILE A 5 17.62 10.39 -0.22
CA ILE A 5 17.52 10.97 -1.56
C ILE A 5 17.01 9.86 -2.47
N LEU A 6 15.69 9.83 -2.67
CA LEU A 6 15.04 8.88 -3.55
C LEU A 6 15.52 9.13 -4.99
N ASN A 7 16.13 8.13 -5.61
CA ASN A 7 16.43 8.19 -7.03
C ASN A 7 15.14 7.94 -7.81
N ASN A 8 14.37 9.01 -8.02
CA ASN A 8 13.06 8.95 -8.64
C ASN A 8 13.07 8.27 -10.02
N GLU A 9 14.13 8.42 -10.82
CA GLU A 9 14.23 7.78 -12.12
C GLU A 9 14.36 6.26 -12.00
N MET A 10 15.21 5.80 -11.07
CA MET A 10 15.43 4.37 -10.80
C MET A 10 14.16 3.71 -10.24
N ILE A 11 13.49 4.36 -9.28
CA ILE A 11 12.20 3.93 -8.73
C ILE A 11 11.14 3.86 -9.84
N GLN A 12 11.01 4.91 -10.66
CA GLN A 12 10.05 4.95 -11.76
C GLN A 12 10.25 3.84 -12.79
N SER A 13 11.52 3.54 -13.10
CA SER A 13 11.91 2.48 -14.01
C SER A 13 11.59 1.11 -13.43
N SER A 14 11.91 0.86 -12.15
CA SER A 14 11.62 -0.41 -11.48
C SER A 14 10.12 -0.69 -11.42
N ILE A 15 9.31 0.30 -11.00
CA ILE A 15 7.85 0.19 -10.98
C ILE A 15 7.28 0.00 -12.38
N ALA A 16 7.83 0.67 -13.41
CA ALA A 16 7.39 0.47 -14.79
C ALA A 16 7.65 -0.96 -15.27
N LYS A 17 8.86 -1.48 -15.05
CA LYS A 17 9.22 -2.86 -15.42
C LYS A 17 8.30 -3.88 -14.76
N TRP A 18 8.01 -3.71 -13.47
CA TRP A 18 7.05 -4.55 -12.76
C TRP A 18 5.64 -4.42 -13.34
N ALA A 19 5.13 -3.21 -13.56
CA ALA A 19 3.80 -3.00 -14.12
C ALA A 19 3.65 -3.63 -15.52
N ASP A 20 4.71 -3.65 -16.33
CA ASP A 20 4.73 -4.27 -17.65
C ASP A 20 4.66 -5.82 -17.62
N THR A 21 4.93 -6.47 -16.47
CA THR A 21 4.74 -7.93 -16.32
C THR A 21 3.30 -8.32 -16.01
N ILE A 22 2.44 -7.34 -15.71
CA ILE A 22 1.10 -7.56 -15.17
C ILE A 22 0.04 -7.43 -16.24
N SER A 23 -0.95 -8.32 -16.16
CA SER A 23 -2.09 -8.40 -17.05
C SER A 23 -3.34 -8.79 -16.28
N ALA A 24 -4.51 -8.62 -16.91
CA ALA A 24 -5.79 -9.01 -16.31
C ALA A 24 -5.88 -10.52 -15.96
N SER A 25 -5.04 -11.37 -16.55
CA SER A 25 -5.03 -12.82 -16.30
C SER A 25 -4.02 -13.27 -15.22
N ASN A 26 -3.09 -12.42 -14.77
CA ASN A 26 -2.04 -12.81 -13.82
C ASN A 26 -1.86 -11.84 -12.63
N TRP A 27 -2.73 -10.84 -12.45
CA TRP A 27 -2.54 -9.82 -11.40
C TRP A 27 -2.51 -10.37 -9.97
N GLY A 28 -3.27 -11.42 -9.65
CA GLY A 28 -3.52 -11.88 -8.27
C GLY A 28 -2.32 -12.41 -7.47
N GLY A 29 -1.16 -12.58 -8.10
CA GLY A 29 0.08 -12.99 -7.43
C GLY A 29 1.29 -12.12 -7.80
N ASN A 30 1.07 -10.99 -8.48
CA ASN A 30 2.13 -10.08 -8.88
C ASN A 30 2.05 -8.81 -8.03
N ASN A 31 2.60 -8.88 -6.82
CA ASN A 31 2.86 -7.73 -5.97
C ASN A 31 4.30 -7.25 -6.15
N LEU A 32 4.59 -6.02 -5.73
CA LEU A 32 5.93 -5.46 -5.65
C LEU A 32 6.11 -4.88 -4.26
N HIS A 33 6.91 -5.54 -3.42
CA HIS A 33 7.27 -4.99 -2.12
C HIS A 33 8.18 -3.77 -2.32
N ILE A 34 8.06 -2.78 -1.43
CA ILE A 34 8.82 -1.53 -1.58
C ILE A 34 10.34 -1.72 -1.50
N ASP A 35 10.82 -2.76 -0.82
CA ASP A 35 12.24 -3.11 -0.70
C ASP A 35 12.74 -3.87 -1.95
N GLU A 36 11.85 -4.43 -2.77
CA GLU A 36 12.19 -5.00 -4.08
C GLU A 36 12.40 -3.90 -5.15
N ILE A 37 12.02 -2.66 -4.87
CA ILE A 37 12.21 -1.54 -5.78
C ILE A 37 13.68 -1.16 -5.86
N ASP A 38 14.19 -1.05 -7.09
CA ASP A 38 15.55 -0.60 -7.35
C ASP A 38 15.81 0.75 -6.62
N SER A 39 16.91 0.84 -5.86
CA SER A 39 17.32 1.93 -4.95
C SER A 39 16.75 1.90 -3.54
N LEU A 40 15.81 1.00 -3.23
CA LEU A 40 15.14 0.89 -1.92
C LEU A 40 15.46 -0.42 -1.15
N MET A 41 16.26 -1.31 -1.74
CA MET A 41 16.64 -2.61 -1.17
C MET A 41 17.26 -2.59 0.24
N ASN A 42 17.80 -1.44 0.67
CA ASN A 42 18.44 -1.29 1.98
C ASN A 42 17.63 -0.40 2.94
N LEU A 43 16.34 -0.17 2.67
CA LEU A 43 15.49 0.60 3.57
C LEU A 43 15.32 -0.10 4.90
N GLU A 44 15.48 0.65 5.99
CA GLU A 44 15.09 0.19 7.31
C GLU A 44 13.55 0.19 7.46
N ARG A 45 13.03 -0.67 8.33
CA ARG A 45 11.58 -0.85 8.56
C ARG A 45 10.85 0.45 8.86
N ASN A 46 11.44 1.32 9.68
CA ASN A 46 10.86 2.62 10.04
C ASN A 46 10.78 3.60 8.85
N GLN A 47 11.43 3.31 7.73
CA GLN A 47 11.37 4.11 6.51
C GLN A 47 10.30 3.61 5.53
N TRP A 48 9.85 2.36 5.69
CA TRP A 48 8.95 1.69 4.75
C TRP A 48 7.66 2.47 4.52
N VAL A 49 6.97 2.85 5.59
CA VAL A 49 5.69 3.58 5.52
C VAL A 49 5.85 4.91 4.78
N ARG A 50 6.82 5.74 5.19
CA ARG A 50 7.06 7.07 4.59
C ARG A 50 7.42 6.98 3.11
N VAL A 51 8.29 6.03 2.75
CA VAL A 51 8.70 5.84 1.36
C VAL A 51 7.53 5.32 0.52
N SER A 52 6.68 4.45 1.07
CA SER A 52 5.47 3.96 0.39
C SER A 52 4.54 5.10 -0.02
N PHE A 53 4.27 6.05 0.90
CA PHE A 53 3.47 7.22 0.58
C PHE A 53 4.14 8.13 -0.48
N SER A 54 5.47 8.26 -0.42
CA SER A 54 6.22 9.00 -1.44
C SER A 54 6.12 8.33 -2.83
N ILE A 55 6.11 7.00 -2.89
CA ILE A 55 5.94 6.22 -4.12
C ILE A 55 4.54 6.41 -4.73
N LEU A 56 3.50 6.57 -3.91
CA LEU A 56 2.15 6.84 -4.43
C LEU A 56 2.11 8.11 -5.30
N ASN A 57 2.92 9.13 -5.00
CA ASN A 57 3.02 10.33 -5.85
C ASN A 57 3.59 10.04 -7.24
N ILE A 58 4.50 9.05 -7.33
CA ILE A 58 5.12 8.65 -8.58
C ILE A 58 4.11 7.89 -9.45
N ILE A 59 3.29 7.02 -8.84
CA ILE A 59 2.34 6.16 -9.54
C ILE A 59 1.08 6.93 -9.94
N SER A 60 0.56 7.78 -9.06
CA SER A 60 -0.66 8.60 -9.29
C SER A 60 -0.52 9.59 -10.45
N ASN A 61 0.69 9.84 -10.93
CA ASN A 61 0.98 10.76 -12.03
C ASN A 61 1.08 10.08 -13.42
N LYS A 62 1.04 8.74 -13.50
CA LYS A 62 1.15 8.02 -14.78
C LYS A 62 -0.20 7.87 -15.48
N LYS A 63 -0.30 8.44 -16.70
CA LYS A 63 -1.52 8.42 -17.57
C LYS A 63 -1.84 7.08 -18.24
N ARG A 64 -0.98 6.06 -18.12
CA ARG A 64 -1.16 4.77 -18.80
C ARG A 64 -1.26 3.66 -17.76
N LYS A 65 -2.47 3.39 -17.30
CA LYS A 65 -2.82 2.08 -16.72
C LYS A 65 -3.33 1.21 -17.88
N PRO A 66 -3.04 -0.10 -17.92
CA PRO A 66 -3.83 -1.02 -18.75
C PRO A 66 -5.31 -0.79 -18.41
N ASP A 67 -6.19 -0.61 -19.41
CA ASP A 67 -7.56 -0.04 -19.30
C ASP A 67 -8.54 -0.77 -18.34
N SER A 68 -8.09 -1.73 -17.53
CA SER A 68 -8.92 -2.54 -16.62
C SER A 68 -8.33 -2.84 -15.24
N LEU A 69 -7.11 -2.36 -14.92
CA LEU A 69 -6.46 -2.63 -13.65
C LEU A 69 -6.42 -1.39 -12.73
N ILE A 70 -6.78 -1.60 -11.48
CA ILE A 70 -6.79 -0.61 -10.40
C ILE A 70 -5.56 -0.85 -9.53
N PRO A 71 -4.56 0.05 -9.53
CA PRO A 71 -3.41 -0.06 -8.65
C PRO A 71 -3.78 0.37 -7.23
N PHE A 72 -3.17 -0.28 -6.26
CA PHE A 72 -3.30 0.07 -4.85
C PHE A 72 -2.03 -0.27 -4.07
N LEU A 73 -1.82 0.42 -2.95
CA LEU A 73 -0.82 0.07 -1.95
C LEU A 73 -1.50 -0.74 -0.84
N HIS A 74 -0.85 -1.83 -0.44
CA HIS A 74 -1.23 -2.68 0.67
C HIS A 74 -0.19 -2.57 1.78
N ILE A 75 -0.65 -2.45 3.03
CA ILE A 75 0.21 -2.42 4.22
C ILE A 75 -0.34 -3.45 5.20
N ASP A 76 0.44 -4.51 5.40
CA ASP A 76 0.22 -5.48 6.46
C ASP A 76 0.63 -4.88 7.81
N LEU A 77 -0.21 -5.08 8.83
CA LEU A 77 0.03 -4.62 10.19
C LEU A 77 0.18 -5.81 11.15
N GLU A 78 0.79 -5.59 12.30
CA GLU A 78 0.99 -6.63 13.31
C GLU A 78 -0.35 -7.28 13.73
N PHE A 79 -0.31 -8.60 13.90
CA PHE A 79 -1.43 -9.36 14.43
C PHE A 79 -1.77 -8.94 15.86
N THR A 80 -3.05 -8.85 16.17
CA THR A 80 -3.50 -8.42 17.50
C THR A 80 -4.41 -9.43 18.16
N LYS A 81 -4.26 -9.61 19.47
CA LYS A 81 -5.11 -10.56 20.24
C LYS A 81 -6.57 -10.11 20.35
N CYS A 82 -6.82 -8.82 20.16
CA CYS A 82 -8.15 -8.23 20.22
C CYS A 82 -8.43 -7.39 18.98
N LYS A 83 -9.71 -7.16 18.75
CA LYS A 83 -10.21 -6.28 17.72
C LYS A 83 -9.78 -4.83 18.03
N ILE A 84 -9.07 -4.19 17.10
CA ILE A 84 -8.69 -2.78 17.19
C ILE A 84 -9.72 -1.91 16.49
N GLU A 85 -10.20 -0.87 17.18
CA GLU A 85 -10.98 0.20 16.57
C GLU A 85 -10.06 1.32 16.06
N ILE A 86 -9.83 1.34 14.74
CA ILE A 86 -9.00 2.37 14.09
C ILE A 86 -9.92 3.38 13.39
N ASN A 87 -10.18 4.52 14.00
CA ASN A 87 -11.05 5.54 13.39
C ASN A 87 -10.26 6.54 12.53
N ASN A 88 -9.02 6.82 12.92
CA ASN A 88 -8.11 7.71 12.21
C ASN A 88 -6.71 7.10 12.18
N ILE A 89 -6.10 7.04 11.00
CA ILE A 89 -4.77 6.46 10.80
C ILE A 89 -3.74 7.60 10.73
N THR A 90 -2.79 7.63 11.67
CA THR A 90 -1.65 8.54 11.63
C THR A 90 -0.38 7.83 11.16
N LEU A 91 0.61 8.58 10.72
CA LEU A 91 1.90 8.07 10.29
C LEU A 91 2.62 7.34 11.43
N ASP A 92 2.67 7.96 12.61
CA ASP A 92 3.28 7.37 13.81
C ASP A 92 2.60 6.04 14.17
N TRP A 93 1.27 5.99 14.10
CA TRP A 93 0.54 4.77 14.38
C TRP A 93 0.86 3.66 13.38
N LEU A 94 0.96 3.96 12.08
CA LEU A 94 1.38 2.98 11.08
C LEU A 94 2.80 2.49 11.32
N GLU A 95 3.74 3.38 11.65
CA GLU A 95 5.13 3.03 11.90
C GLU A 95 5.31 2.13 13.14
N GLU A 96 4.45 2.32 14.16
CA GLU A 96 4.42 1.48 15.36
C GLU A 96 3.75 0.12 15.14
N ASN A 97 2.81 0.02 14.18
CA ASN A 97 1.97 -1.17 14.01
C ASN A 97 2.22 -1.91 12.68
N ILE A 98 3.16 -1.49 11.84
CA ILE A 98 3.50 -2.21 10.61
C ILE A 98 4.06 -3.60 10.92
N ASP A 99 3.70 -4.58 10.10
CA ASP A 99 4.26 -5.93 10.22
C ASP A 99 5.80 -5.92 10.13
N ARG A 100 6.43 -6.77 10.93
CA ARG A 100 7.90 -6.80 11.06
C ARG A 100 8.59 -7.49 9.90
N TYR A 101 7.87 -8.31 9.17
CA TYR A 101 8.41 -9.24 8.19
C TYR A 101 7.97 -8.91 6.77
N THR A 102 6.83 -8.25 6.62
CA THR A 102 6.21 -7.94 5.33
C THR A 102 6.25 -6.44 5.05
N PRO A 103 7.10 -5.99 4.12
CA PRO A 103 7.08 -4.60 3.66
C PRO A 103 5.76 -4.26 2.97
N PRO A 104 5.35 -2.98 2.97
CA PRO A 104 4.26 -2.51 2.13
C PRO A 104 4.48 -2.92 0.67
N SER A 105 3.40 -3.22 -0.03
CA SER A 105 3.47 -3.69 -1.41
C SER A 105 2.50 -2.98 -2.33
N LEU A 106 2.94 -2.77 -3.55
CA LEU A 106 2.09 -2.33 -4.65
C LEU A 106 1.42 -3.54 -5.27
N HIS A 107 0.14 -3.37 -5.60
CA HIS A 107 -0.69 -4.39 -6.20
C HIS A 107 -1.53 -3.80 -7.33
N PHE A 108 -2.09 -4.69 -8.13
CA PHE A 108 -3.19 -4.38 -9.03
C PHE A 108 -4.39 -5.25 -8.71
N THR A 109 -5.59 -4.78 -9.05
CA THR A 109 -6.79 -5.61 -9.06
C THR A 109 -7.67 -5.27 -10.26
N THR A 110 -8.54 -6.18 -10.67
CA THR A 110 -9.56 -5.86 -11.68
C THR A 110 -10.74 -5.15 -11.04
N LYS A 111 -11.47 -4.36 -11.84
CA LYS A 111 -12.72 -3.75 -11.38
C LYS A 111 -13.76 -4.78 -10.90
N GLU A 112 -13.80 -5.95 -11.52
CA GLU A 112 -14.70 -7.04 -11.12
C GLU A 112 -14.34 -7.58 -9.73
N TYR A 113 -13.06 -7.83 -9.47
CA TYR A 113 -12.62 -8.32 -8.16
C TYR A 113 -12.78 -7.24 -7.08
N PHE A 114 -12.48 -5.99 -7.42
CA PHE A 114 -12.74 -4.86 -6.52
C PHE A 114 -14.20 -4.80 -6.05
N ASN A 115 -15.15 -4.89 -6.99
CA ASN A 115 -16.56 -4.84 -6.64
C ASN A 115 -17.06 -6.10 -5.90
N SER A 116 -16.50 -7.27 -6.19
CA SER A 116 -16.98 -8.53 -5.61
C SER A 116 -16.36 -8.89 -4.26
N PHE A 117 -15.15 -8.40 -3.98
CA PHE A 117 -14.42 -8.66 -2.74
C PHE A 117 -14.19 -7.37 -1.93
N TYR A 118 -13.41 -6.43 -2.46
CA TYR A 118 -12.96 -5.28 -1.67
C TYR A 118 -14.11 -4.39 -1.17
N VAL A 119 -15.13 -4.14 -1.99
CA VAL A 119 -16.32 -3.37 -1.56
C VAL A 119 -17.05 -4.00 -0.38
N ARG A 120 -16.98 -5.32 -0.21
CA ARG A 120 -17.67 -6.06 0.86
C ARG A 120 -16.84 -6.19 2.12
N GLU A 121 -15.54 -6.39 1.95
CA GLU A 121 -14.62 -6.71 3.04
C GLU A 121 -13.95 -5.48 3.65
N LEU A 122 -13.78 -4.41 2.85
CA LEU A 122 -13.06 -3.23 3.27
C LEU A 122 -13.99 -2.17 3.88
N SER A 123 -13.52 -1.54 4.96
CA SER A 123 -14.15 -0.38 5.56
C SER A 123 -13.35 0.88 5.27
N ARG A 124 -14.00 1.97 4.87
CA ARG A 124 -13.31 3.26 4.70
C ARG A 124 -12.74 3.74 6.04
N CYS A 125 -11.59 4.41 5.99
CA CYS A 125 -10.96 5.05 7.13
C CYS A 125 -10.51 6.46 6.80
N GLU A 126 -10.45 7.31 7.83
CA GLU A 126 -9.85 8.64 7.73
C GLU A 126 -8.35 8.54 7.99
N VAL A 127 -7.59 9.47 7.41
CA VAL A 127 -6.15 9.58 7.58
C VAL A 127 -5.78 10.93 8.18
N GLY A 128 -4.74 10.91 9.01
CA GLY A 128 -4.16 12.10 9.60
C GLY A 128 -3.47 12.99 8.56
N ASN A 129 -3.42 14.29 8.87
CA ASN A 129 -2.77 15.28 8.03
C ASN A 129 -1.28 15.00 7.82
N ASP A 130 -0.63 14.36 8.80
CA ASP A 130 0.76 13.93 8.76
C ASP A 130 1.05 12.96 7.63
N ILE A 131 0.12 12.08 7.27
CA ILE A 131 0.22 11.22 6.07
C ILE A 131 0.02 12.05 4.80
N LEU A 132 -0.98 12.94 4.81
CA LEU A 132 -1.33 13.76 3.65
C LEU A 132 -0.19 14.68 3.21
N GLU A 133 0.66 15.13 4.14
CA GLU A 133 1.87 15.90 3.83
C GLU A 133 2.86 15.15 2.92
N TYR A 134 2.86 13.81 2.92
CA TYR A 134 3.70 13.00 2.04
C TYR A 134 3.04 12.73 0.68
N ILE A 135 1.82 13.20 0.44
CA ILE A 135 1.02 12.87 -0.75
C ILE A 135 0.53 14.13 -1.45
N ASN A 136 1.06 14.38 -2.66
CA ASN A 136 0.75 15.55 -3.48
C ASN A 136 -0.63 15.47 -4.18
N TYR A 137 -1.22 14.27 -4.27
CA TYR A 137 -2.48 14.01 -4.98
C TYR A 137 -3.44 13.18 -4.12
N SER A 138 -3.59 13.56 -2.85
CA SER A 138 -4.42 12.84 -1.88
C SER A 138 -5.90 12.77 -2.26
N ASP A 139 -6.37 13.69 -3.10
CA ASP A 139 -7.71 13.72 -3.68
C ASP A 139 -7.98 12.54 -4.64
N LYS A 140 -6.94 11.84 -5.09
CA LYS A 140 -7.03 10.65 -5.95
C LYS A 140 -6.84 9.34 -5.20
N LEU A 141 -6.80 9.39 -3.87
CA LEU A 141 -6.55 8.22 -3.05
C LEU A 141 -7.76 7.90 -2.19
N SER A 142 -8.13 6.63 -2.20
CA SER A 142 -9.19 6.10 -1.34
C SER A 142 -8.58 5.14 -0.32
N PHE A 143 -8.71 5.49 0.98
CA PHE A 143 -8.15 4.74 2.10
C PHE A 143 -9.18 3.79 2.71
N PHE A 144 -8.74 2.55 2.94
CA PHE A 144 -9.55 1.53 3.56
C PHE A 144 -8.73 0.68 4.52
N LYS A 145 -9.43 0.03 5.43
CA LYS A 145 -8.91 -0.96 6.36
C LYS A 145 -9.67 -2.27 6.26
N ARG A 146 -9.01 -3.36 6.60
CA ARG A 146 -9.62 -4.67 6.84
C ARG A 146 -9.13 -5.24 8.14
N GLN A 147 -10.01 -5.97 8.82
CA GLN A 147 -9.66 -6.70 10.01
C GLN A 147 -10.51 -7.97 10.08
N TYR A 148 -9.85 -9.10 10.27
CA TYR A 148 -10.51 -10.40 10.37
C TYR A 148 -9.76 -11.30 11.36
N LEU A 149 -10.49 -12.23 11.98
CA LEU A 149 -9.89 -13.21 12.86
C LEU A 149 -9.24 -14.31 12.01
N ASP A 150 -7.92 -14.41 12.06
CA ASP A 150 -7.20 -15.58 11.59
C ASP A 150 -7.42 -16.71 12.60
N LYS A 151 -8.02 -17.81 12.13
CA LYS A 151 -8.39 -18.94 12.99
C LYS A 151 -7.21 -19.84 13.31
N ASP A 152 -6.20 -19.87 12.46
CA ASP A 152 -5.04 -20.73 12.63
C ASP A 152 -4.07 -20.11 13.63
N GLU A 153 -3.90 -18.78 13.57
CA GLU A 153 -3.08 -18.03 14.52
C GLU A 153 -3.84 -17.61 15.79
N GLU A 154 -5.18 -17.75 15.81
CA GLU A 154 -6.08 -17.24 16.86
C GLU A 154 -5.88 -15.73 17.15
N MET A 155 -5.50 -14.96 16.14
CA MET A 155 -5.25 -13.51 16.23
C MET A 155 -5.98 -12.74 15.12
N TYR A 156 -6.23 -11.46 15.35
CA TYR A 156 -6.77 -10.57 14.33
C TYR A 156 -5.67 -10.13 13.38
N SER A 157 -5.84 -10.40 12.10
CA SER A 157 -5.09 -9.76 11.01
C SER A 157 -5.62 -8.35 10.81
N ASN A 158 -4.71 -7.41 10.53
CA ASN A 158 -4.99 -6.00 10.34
C ASN A 158 -4.29 -5.52 9.06
N GLU A 159 -5.02 -4.87 8.17
CA GLU A 159 -4.53 -4.52 6.84
C GLU A 159 -5.03 -3.13 6.43
N ILE A 160 -4.18 -2.35 5.76
CA ILE A 160 -4.54 -1.07 5.16
C ILE A 160 -4.40 -1.15 3.64
N TYR A 161 -5.40 -0.61 2.94
CA TYR A 161 -5.48 -0.58 1.49
C TYR A 161 -5.66 0.86 1.01
N ILE A 162 -4.86 1.28 0.02
CA ILE A 162 -4.88 2.63 -0.51
C ILE A 162 -5.01 2.54 -2.03
N PHE A 163 -6.22 2.71 -2.53
CA PHE A 163 -6.51 2.66 -3.96
C PHE A 163 -6.20 3.99 -4.63
N ILE A 164 -5.61 3.91 -5.82
CA ILE A 164 -5.29 5.07 -6.65
C ILE A 164 -6.36 5.17 -7.74
N ASP A 165 -7.21 6.18 -7.64
CA ASP A 165 -8.31 6.46 -8.56
C ASP A 165 -7.81 6.90 -9.97
#